data_AF-A0A726IMI2-F1
#
_entry.id   AF-A0A726IMI2-F1
#
_cell.length_a   1.000
_cell.length_b   1.000
_cell.length_c   1.000
_cell.angle_alpha   90.00
_cell.angle_beta   90.00
_cell.angle_gamma   90.00
#
_symmetry.space_group_name_H-M   'P 1'
#
loop_
_entity.id
_entity.type
_entity.pdbx_description
1 polymer ?
#
loop_
_entity_poly.entity_id
_entity_poly.type
_entity_poly.pdbx_seq_one_letter_code
_entity_poly.pdbx_strand_id
1 'polypeptide(L)'
;FHVFTDSFGPEDQQRFDALAKQYATQIVVYLIDCERLKSLPSTKNWTYATYFRFIIADYFSDKTDRVLYLDADIACKGSIQELIDLNFAKNEIAAVVAEGELEWWTKRSVSLATPGLVSGYFNAGFILINIPLWAAENISKKAIEMLKDPEVVQR
;
A
#
# COMPACT_ATOMS: atom_id res chain seq x y z
N PHE A 1 -14.17 -1.21 -7.19
CA PHE A 1 -12.92 -0.44 -7.02
C PHE A 1 -13.08 0.53 -5.86
N HIS A 2 -12.06 0.65 -5.02
CA HIS A 2 -12.03 1.61 -3.92
C HIS A 2 -10.87 2.58 -4.18
N VAL A 3 -11.14 3.88 -4.11
CA VAL A 3 -10.16 4.94 -4.39
C VAL A 3 -10.02 5.80 -3.14
N PHE A 4 -8.81 5.87 -2.60
CA PHE A 4 -8.49 6.67 -1.44
C PHE A 4 -7.71 7.90 -1.91
N THR A 5 -8.22 9.09 -1.63
CA THR A 5 -7.67 10.37 -2.09
C THR A 5 -7.85 11.45 -1.03
N ASP A 6 -7.03 12.49 -1.08
CA ASP A 6 -7.11 13.67 -0.20
C ASP A 6 -7.93 14.82 -0.81
N SER A 7 -8.28 14.70 -2.07
CA SER A 7 -9.00 15.70 -2.85
C SER A 7 -9.92 15.00 -3.85
N PHE A 8 -11.14 15.53 -3.96
CA PHE A 8 -12.14 14.99 -4.87
C PHE A 8 -13.16 16.07 -5.21
N GLY A 9 -13.03 16.66 -6.40
CA GLY A 9 -13.88 17.76 -6.85
C GLY A 9 -15.03 17.31 -7.75
N PRO A 10 -15.90 18.25 -8.17
CA PRO A 10 -16.98 17.97 -9.12
C PRO A 10 -16.48 17.41 -10.46
N GLU A 11 -15.31 17.84 -10.94
CA GLU A 11 -14.72 17.33 -12.17
C GLU A 11 -14.26 15.88 -12.03
N ASP A 12 -13.65 15.53 -10.88
CA ASP A 12 -13.27 14.14 -10.58
C ASP A 12 -14.52 13.26 -10.51
N GLN A 13 -15.56 13.69 -9.80
CA GLN A 13 -16.84 12.96 -9.73
C GLN A 13 -17.39 12.66 -11.12
N GLN A 14 -17.43 13.65 -12.03
CA GLN A 14 -17.91 13.43 -13.40
C GLN A 14 -17.07 12.40 -14.16
N ARG A 15 -15.74 12.45 -14.03
CA ARG A 15 -14.83 11.51 -14.68
C ARG A 15 -14.99 10.09 -14.11
N PHE A 16 -15.08 9.95 -12.79
CA PHE A 16 -15.27 8.67 -12.13
C PHE A 16 -16.65 8.06 -12.43
N ASP A 17 -17.70 8.87 -12.50
CA ASP A 17 -19.05 8.42 -12.91
C ASP A 17 -19.06 7.91 -14.36
N ALA A 18 -18.34 8.60 -15.26
CA ALA A 18 -18.19 8.16 -16.63
C ALA A 18 -17.43 6.82 -16.72
N LEU A 19 -16.34 6.66 -15.96
CA LEU A 19 -15.58 5.41 -15.88
C LEU A 19 -16.41 4.26 -15.32
N ALA A 20 -17.12 4.49 -14.21
CA ALA A 20 -17.99 3.48 -13.59
C ALA A 20 -19.05 2.96 -14.57
N LYS A 21 -19.67 3.86 -15.34
CA LYS A 21 -20.63 3.51 -16.40
C LYS A 21 -19.96 2.77 -17.57
N GLN A 22 -18.83 3.28 -18.06
CA GLN A 22 -18.11 2.69 -19.21
C GLN A 22 -17.69 1.25 -18.94
N TYR A 23 -17.19 0.97 -17.74
CA TYR A 23 -16.67 -0.35 -17.37
C TYR A 23 -17.67 -1.21 -16.59
N ALA A 24 -18.92 -0.76 -16.47
CA ALA A 24 -19.98 -1.43 -15.69
C ALA A 24 -19.50 -1.88 -14.30
N THR A 25 -18.81 -0.99 -13.59
CA THR A 25 -18.18 -1.29 -12.30
C THR A 25 -18.58 -0.26 -11.25
N GLN A 26 -18.56 -0.67 -9.99
CA GLN A 26 -18.67 0.25 -8.87
C GLN A 26 -17.30 0.86 -8.53
N ILE A 27 -17.29 2.18 -8.36
CA ILE A 27 -16.14 2.92 -7.80
C ILE A 27 -16.61 3.61 -6.53
N VAL A 28 -15.95 3.34 -5.41
CA VAL A 28 -16.23 3.97 -4.12
C VAL A 28 -15.04 4.85 -3.75
N VAL A 29 -15.30 6.13 -3.52
CA VAL A 29 -14.26 7.11 -3.21
C VAL A 29 -14.26 7.41 -1.72
N TYR A 30 -13.07 7.42 -1.12
CA TYR A 30 -12.81 7.72 0.28
C TYR A 30 -11.93 8.96 0.35
N LEU A 31 -12.45 10.02 0.96
CA LEU A 31 -11.71 11.23 1.25
C LEU A 31 -10.95 11.08 2.57
N ILE A 32 -9.64 11.23 2.51
CA ILE A 32 -8.74 11.07 3.65
C ILE A 32 -8.29 12.42 4.18
N ASP A 33 -8.55 12.65 5.46
CA ASP A 33 -7.94 13.76 6.19
C ASP A 33 -6.45 13.45 6.40
N CYS A 34 -5.63 14.16 5.64
CA CYS A 34 -4.19 13.94 5.60
C CYS A 34 -3.41 14.76 6.63
N GLU A 35 -4.06 15.59 7.45
CA GLU A 35 -3.34 16.47 8.38
C GLU A 35 -2.44 15.67 9.34
N ARG A 36 -2.93 14.51 9.81
CA ARG A 36 -2.14 13.62 10.66
C ARG A 36 -1.00 12.93 9.89
N LEU A 37 -1.16 12.70 8.60
CA LEU A 37 -0.15 12.05 7.76
C LEU A 37 0.96 13.02 7.32
N LYS A 38 0.64 14.31 7.18
CA LYS A 38 1.62 15.37 6.88
C LYS A 38 2.67 15.55 7.97
N SER A 39 2.37 15.10 9.20
CA SER A 39 3.34 15.08 10.31
C SER A 39 4.37 13.94 10.23
N LEU A 40 4.10 12.92 9.41
CA LEU A 40 5.04 11.85 9.17
C LEU A 40 6.10 12.30 8.14
N PRO A 41 7.28 11.64 8.09
CA PRO A 41 8.31 11.97 7.13
C PRO A 41 7.76 12.00 5.70
N SER A 42 8.21 12.93 4.88
CA SER A 42 7.89 12.95 3.45
C SER A 42 9.03 13.60 2.69
N THR A 43 9.15 13.28 1.40
CA THR A 43 10.13 13.90 0.50
C THR A 43 9.43 14.39 -0.75
N LYS A 44 10.12 15.15 -1.61
CA LYS A 44 9.57 15.56 -2.91
C LYS A 44 9.14 14.37 -3.78
N ASN A 45 9.80 13.24 -3.63
CA ASN A 45 9.53 12.02 -4.40
C ASN A 45 8.59 11.05 -3.66
N TRP A 46 8.25 11.35 -2.40
CA TRP A 46 7.47 10.46 -1.54
C TRP A 46 6.52 11.29 -0.68
N THR A 47 5.30 11.45 -1.19
CA THR A 47 4.26 12.23 -0.53
C THR A 47 3.60 11.40 0.57
N TYR A 48 2.85 12.05 1.46
CA TYR A 48 2.07 11.39 2.49
C TYR A 48 1.03 10.39 1.94
N ALA A 49 0.67 10.48 0.65
CA ALA A 49 -0.23 9.55 -0.01
C ALA A 49 0.26 8.10 0.08
N THR A 50 1.57 7.91 0.20
CA THR A 50 2.19 6.62 0.49
C THR A 50 1.58 5.93 1.72
N TYR A 51 1.15 6.68 2.73
CA TYR A 51 0.61 6.12 3.96
C TYR A 51 -0.82 5.62 3.81
N PHE A 52 -1.48 5.89 2.68
CA PHE A 52 -2.84 5.43 2.43
C PHE A 52 -2.91 3.91 2.40
N ARG A 53 -1.85 3.19 2.01
CA ARG A 53 -1.86 1.72 2.04
C ARG A 53 -2.10 1.15 3.44
N PHE A 54 -1.62 1.82 4.48
CA PHE A 54 -1.87 1.42 5.88
C PHE A 54 -3.31 1.72 6.28
N ILE A 55 -3.83 2.89 5.90
CA ILE A 55 -5.23 3.26 6.14
C ILE A 55 -6.18 2.31 5.42
N ILE A 56 -5.86 1.92 4.19
CA ILE A 56 -6.64 0.98 3.38
C ILE A 56 -6.68 -0.38 4.10
N ALA A 57 -5.52 -0.91 4.51
CA ALA A 57 -5.47 -2.19 5.22
C ALA A 57 -6.30 -2.16 6.52
N ASP A 58 -6.15 -1.10 7.32
CA ASP A 58 -6.88 -0.95 8.58
C ASP A 58 -8.38 -0.73 8.34
N TYR A 59 -8.76 0.04 7.32
CA TYR A 59 -10.16 0.27 6.96
C TYR A 59 -10.85 -1.02 6.55
N PHE A 60 -10.17 -1.91 5.83
CA PHE A 60 -10.75 -3.19 5.39
C PHE A 60 -10.66 -4.31 6.42
N SER A 61 -10.01 -4.06 7.56
CA SER A 61 -10.07 -4.95 8.72
C SER A 61 -11.53 -5.27 9.08
N ASP A 62 -11.81 -6.55 9.33
CA ASP A 62 -13.14 -7.11 9.58
C ASP A 62 -14.18 -6.95 8.45
N LYS A 63 -13.79 -6.44 7.27
CA LYS A 63 -14.69 -6.27 6.10
C LYS A 63 -14.42 -7.26 4.97
N THR A 64 -13.19 -7.73 4.85
CA THR A 64 -12.74 -8.67 3.82
C THR A 64 -11.48 -9.39 4.26
N ASP A 65 -11.23 -10.57 3.71
CA ASP A 65 -10.02 -11.33 3.99
C ASP A 65 -8.80 -10.84 3.21
N ARG A 66 -9.03 -10.03 2.16
CA ARG A 66 -7.97 -9.60 1.24
C ARG A 66 -8.25 -8.26 0.59
N VAL A 67 -7.17 -7.52 0.33
CA VAL A 67 -7.16 -6.32 -0.51
C VAL A 67 -5.95 -6.35 -1.45
N LEU A 68 -6.17 -6.03 -2.73
CA LEU A 68 -5.08 -5.69 -3.65
C LEU A 68 -4.91 -4.17 -3.66
N TYR A 69 -3.79 -3.69 -3.12
CA TYR A 69 -3.36 -2.30 -3.20
C TYR A 69 -2.51 -2.08 -4.45
N LEU A 70 -2.81 -0.98 -5.17
CA LEU A 70 -2.11 -0.54 -6.37
C LEU A 70 -1.89 0.98 -6.31
N ASP A 71 -0.67 1.43 -6.61
CA ASP A 71 -0.38 2.84 -6.88
C ASP A 71 -1.14 3.31 -8.14
N ALA A 72 -1.47 4.60 -8.19
CA ALA A 72 -2.30 5.18 -9.25
C ALA A 72 -1.63 5.19 -10.64
N ASP A 73 -0.31 4.98 -10.71
CA ASP A 73 0.47 4.92 -11.95
C ASP A 73 0.67 3.48 -12.48
N ILE A 74 0.10 2.46 -11.81
CA ILE A 74 0.18 1.08 -12.27
C ILE A 74 -0.78 0.82 -13.42
N ALA A 75 -0.23 0.33 -14.54
CA ALA A 75 -1.01 -0.12 -15.70
C ALA A 75 -1.22 -1.65 -15.67
N CYS A 76 -2.47 -2.09 -15.51
CA CYS A 76 -2.83 -3.50 -15.58
C CYS A 76 -3.09 -3.93 -17.03
N LYS A 77 -2.24 -4.83 -17.57
CA LYS A 77 -2.31 -5.30 -18.97
C LYS A 77 -3.07 -6.61 -19.18
N GLY A 78 -3.66 -7.18 -18.13
CA GLY A 78 -4.34 -8.47 -18.19
C GLY A 78 -5.29 -8.69 -17.02
N SER A 79 -5.82 -9.91 -16.94
CA SER A 79 -6.67 -10.31 -15.82
C SER A 79 -5.87 -10.35 -14.52
N ILE A 80 -6.49 -9.91 -13.43
CA ILE A 80 -5.96 -10.06 -12.07
C ILE A 80 -6.48 -11.32 -11.37
N GLN A 81 -7.18 -12.20 -12.09
CA GLN A 81 -7.86 -13.37 -11.51
C GLN A 81 -6.90 -14.26 -10.72
N GLU A 82 -5.67 -14.46 -11.19
CA GLU A 82 -4.66 -15.25 -10.48
C GLU A 82 -4.34 -14.68 -9.08
N LEU A 83 -4.39 -13.35 -8.92
CA LEU A 83 -4.20 -12.68 -7.63
C LEU A 83 -5.42 -12.82 -6.72
N ILE A 84 -6.61 -12.91 -7.31
CA ILE A 84 -7.87 -13.17 -6.57
C ILE A 84 -7.88 -14.62 -6.07
N ASP A 85 -7.40 -15.55 -6.89
CA ASP A 85 -7.41 -16.99 -6.59
C ASP A 85 -6.22 -17.46 -5.75
N LEU A 86 -5.19 -16.60 -5.60
CA LEU A 86 -4.02 -16.87 -4.77
C LEU A 86 -4.47 -17.26 -3.36
N ASN A 87 -3.89 -18.29 -2.76
CA ASN A 87 -4.15 -18.64 -1.36
C ASN A 87 -2.91 -18.37 -0.54
N PHE A 88 -3.06 -17.56 0.50
CA PHE A 88 -1.98 -17.33 1.46
C PHE A 88 -1.72 -18.60 2.26
N ALA A 89 -0.44 -18.94 2.43
CA ALA A 89 -0.04 -19.92 3.42
C ALA A 89 -0.24 -19.35 4.84
N LYS A 90 -0.22 -20.24 5.85
CA LYS A 90 -0.59 -19.94 7.24
C LYS A 90 0.04 -18.67 7.83
N ASN A 91 1.27 -18.34 7.45
CA ASN A 91 2.04 -17.24 8.04
C ASN A 91 2.35 -16.11 7.03
N GLU A 92 1.67 -16.08 5.88
CA GLU A 92 1.91 -15.07 4.85
C GLU A 92 1.01 -13.85 5.06
N ILE A 93 1.62 -12.70 5.38
CA ILE A 93 0.93 -11.44 5.64
C ILE A 93 0.55 -10.68 4.36
N ALA A 94 1.28 -10.91 3.27
CA ALA A 94 1.05 -10.28 1.99
C ALA A 94 1.83 -11.03 0.88
N ALA A 95 1.37 -10.88 -0.36
CA ALA A 95 2.15 -11.20 -1.56
C ALA A 95 2.55 -9.88 -2.24
N VAL A 96 3.82 -9.80 -2.64
CA VAL A 96 4.47 -8.58 -3.15
C VAL A 96 5.34 -8.91 -4.36
N VAL A 97 5.74 -7.88 -5.09
CA VAL A 97 6.70 -8.01 -6.21
C VAL A 97 8.09 -7.69 -5.70
N ALA A 98 9.02 -8.64 -5.82
CA ALA A 98 10.43 -8.42 -5.48
C ALA A 98 11.03 -7.29 -6.34
N GLU A 99 11.84 -6.44 -5.73
CA GLU A 99 12.45 -5.29 -6.37
C GLU A 99 13.96 -5.26 -6.14
N GLY A 100 14.72 -5.21 -7.24
CA GLY A 100 16.18 -5.30 -7.22
C GLY A 100 16.69 -6.71 -6.92
N GLU A 101 18.00 -6.81 -6.77
CA GLU A 101 18.73 -8.08 -6.61
C GLU A 101 19.62 -8.04 -5.36
N LEU A 102 20.28 -9.16 -5.03
CA LEU A 102 21.08 -9.32 -3.81
C LEU A 102 22.07 -8.17 -3.52
N GLU A 103 22.75 -7.64 -4.55
CA GLU A 103 23.67 -6.52 -4.36
C GLU A 103 22.94 -5.25 -3.88
N TRP A 104 21.78 -4.96 -4.46
CA TRP A 104 20.93 -3.84 -4.07
C TRP A 104 20.39 -4.05 -2.64
N TRP A 105 19.90 -5.24 -2.35
CA TRP A 105 19.40 -5.63 -1.03
C TRP A 105 20.46 -5.51 0.05
N THR A 106 21.69 -5.94 -0.24
CA THR A 106 22.84 -5.80 0.65
C THR A 106 23.13 -4.34 0.96
N LYS A 107 23.20 -3.49 -0.08
CA LYS A 107 23.37 -2.04 0.08
C LYS A 107 22.26 -1.43 0.95
N ARG A 108 21.00 -1.79 0.72
CA ARG A 108 19.85 -1.31 1.50
C ARG A 108 19.87 -1.80 2.94
N SER A 109 20.25 -3.05 3.18
CA SER A 109 20.37 -3.62 4.54
C SER A 109 21.36 -2.83 5.40
N VAL A 110 22.47 -2.39 4.81
CA VAL A 110 23.48 -1.56 5.48
C VAL A 110 22.98 -0.14 5.65
N SER A 111 22.50 0.50 4.58
CA SER A 111 22.08 1.92 4.63
C SER A 111 20.91 2.16 5.58
N LEU A 112 19.98 1.21 5.68
CA LEU A 112 18.83 1.30 6.58
C LEU A 112 19.10 0.71 7.97
N ALA A 113 20.28 0.12 8.17
CA ALA A 113 20.63 -0.67 9.36
C ALA A 113 19.55 -1.71 9.69
N THR A 114 19.10 -2.43 8.66
CA THR A 114 18.11 -3.51 8.73
C THR A 114 18.70 -4.76 8.06
N PRO A 115 19.48 -5.58 8.78
CA PRO A 115 20.21 -6.70 8.20
C PRO A 115 19.32 -7.70 7.46
N GLY A 116 18.07 -7.89 7.89
CA GLY A 116 17.12 -8.81 7.23
C GLY A 116 16.78 -8.43 5.78
N LEU A 117 17.02 -7.19 5.34
CA LEU A 117 16.77 -6.78 3.96
C LEU A 117 17.67 -7.48 2.95
N VAL A 118 18.77 -8.12 3.36
CA VAL A 118 19.59 -8.97 2.46
C VAL A 118 18.78 -10.13 1.87
N SER A 119 17.68 -10.51 2.52
CA SER A 119 16.80 -11.61 2.09
C SER A 119 15.70 -11.16 1.13
N GLY A 120 15.59 -9.86 0.83
CA GLY A 120 14.61 -9.37 -0.13
C GLY A 120 14.23 -7.90 0.11
N TYR A 121 13.92 -7.24 -1.00
CA TYR A 121 13.27 -5.94 -1.04
C TYR A 121 12.11 -6.02 -2.04
N PHE A 122 11.08 -5.20 -1.87
CA PHE A 122 9.87 -5.31 -2.68
C PHE A 122 9.31 -3.93 -3.06
N ASN A 123 8.57 -3.92 -4.17
CA ASN A 123 7.88 -2.75 -4.65
C ASN A 123 6.67 -2.42 -3.75
N ALA A 124 6.65 -1.22 -3.19
CA ALA A 124 5.58 -0.80 -2.27
C ALA A 124 4.30 -0.32 -2.98
N GLY A 125 4.32 -0.21 -4.31
CA GLY A 125 3.19 0.20 -5.13
C GLY A 125 2.22 -0.94 -5.46
N PHE A 126 2.66 -2.19 -5.33
CA PHE A 126 1.82 -3.38 -5.49
C PHE A 126 1.87 -4.23 -4.22
N ILE A 127 0.73 -4.43 -3.57
CA ILE A 127 0.65 -5.29 -2.39
C ILE A 127 -0.69 -6.03 -2.37
N LEU A 128 -0.67 -7.36 -2.41
CA LEU A 128 -1.83 -8.18 -2.11
C LEU A 128 -1.81 -8.53 -0.62
N ILE A 129 -2.70 -7.92 0.15
CA ILE A 129 -2.67 -7.93 1.61
C ILE A 129 -3.57 -9.05 2.14
N ASN A 130 -3.04 -9.89 3.03
CA ASN A 130 -3.82 -10.79 3.87
C ASN A 130 -4.35 -10.00 5.06
N ILE A 131 -5.60 -9.51 4.97
CA ILE A 131 -6.14 -8.54 5.92
C ILE A 131 -6.20 -9.08 7.36
N PRO A 132 -6.71 -10.32 7.61
CA PRO A 132 -6.74 -10.88 8.95
C PRO A 132 -5.36 -10.97 9.60
N LEU A 133 -4.36 -11.46 8.88
CA LEU A 133 -3.02 -11.62 9.45
C LEU A 133 -2.29 -10.27 9.57
N TRP A 134 -2.47 -9.37 8.61
CA TRP A 134 -1.94 -8.01 8.68
C TRP A 134 -2.45 -7.25 9.92
N ALA A 135 -3.74 -7.39 10.22
CA ALA A 135 -4.37 -6.81 11.40
C ALA A 135 -3.89 -7.50 12.70
N ALA A 136 -3.90 -8.83 12.75
CA ALA A 136 -3.43 -9.60 13.91
C ALA A 136 -1.98 -9.28 14.28
N GLU A 137 -1.11 -9.13 13.27
CA GLU A 137 0.30 -8.79 13.44
C GLU A 137 0.54 -7.29 13.65
N ASN A 138 -0.51 -6.46 13.66
CA ASN A 138 -0.43 -5.00 13.86
C ASN A 138 0.54 -4.31 12.89
N ILE A 139 0.58 -4.74 11.63
CA ILE A 139 1.59 -4.29 10.65
C ILE A 139 1.51 -2.78 10.40
N SER A 140 0.32 -2.23 10.16
CA SER A 140 0.12 -0.79 9.96
C SER A 140 0.64 0.03 11.14
N LYS A 141 0.30 -0.38 12.37
CA LYS A 141 0.74 0.28 13.60
C LYS A 141 2.26 0.25 13.73
N LYS A 142 2.89 -0.93 13.58
CA LYS A 142 4.35 -1.09 13.65
C LYS A 142 5.06 -0.21 12.60
N ALA A 143 4.52 -0.15 11.38
CA ALA A 143 5.07 0.70 10.33
C ALA A 143 4.98 2.19 10.67
N ILE A 144 3.83 2.66 11.16
CA ILE A 144 3.66 4.06 11.59
C ILE A 144 4.53 4.42 12.79
N GLU A 145 4.70 3.52 13.76
CA GLU A 145 5.58 3.74 14.92
C GLU A 145 7.04 3.86 14.48
N MET A 146 7.49 2.99 13.58
CA MET A 146 8.82 3.06 12.98
C MET A 146 9.08 4.38 12.26
N LEU A 147 8.06 4.96 11.60
CA LEU A 147 8.16 6.24 10.91
C LEU A 147 8.19 7.46 11.84
N LYS A 148 7.85 7.28 13.12
CA LYS A 148 7.92 8.32 14.14
C LYS A 148 9.24 8.28 14.92
N ASP A 149 10.01 7.22 14.76
CA ASP A 149 11.31 7.07 15.43
C ASP A 149 12.36 7.98 14.77
N PRO A 150 12.89 8.99 15.48
CA PRO A 150 13.89 9.90 14.92
C PRO A 150 15.14 9.19 14.40
N GLU A 151 15.54 8.06 14.99
CA GLU A 151 16.73 7.31 14.56
C GLU A 151 16.48 6.58 13.24
N VAL A 152 15.24 6.24 12.92
CA VAL A 152 14.88 5.63 11.64
C VAL A 152 14.75 6.70 10.56
N VAL A 153 14.14 7.83 10.89
CA VAL A 153 13.91 8.94 9.93
C VAL A 153 15.21 9.59 9.46
N GLN A 154 16.28 9.50 10.24
CA GLN A 154 17.59 10.06 9.91
C GLN A 154 18.47 9.15 9.02
N ARG A 155 18.06 7.90 8.76
CA ARG A 155 18.79 6.93 7.92
C ARG A 155 18.45 7.08 6.44
#